data_AF-A0A552UTC3-F1
#
_entry.id   AF-A0A552UTC3-F1
#
_cell.length_a   1.000
_cell.length_b   1.000
_cell.length_c   1.000
_cell.angle_alpha   90.00
_cell.angle_beta   90.00
_cell.angle_gamma   90.00
#
_symmetry.space_group_name_H-M   'P 1'
#
loop_
_entity.id
_entity.type
_entity.pdbx_description
1 polymer ?
#
loop_
_entity_poly.entity_id
_entity_poly.type
_entity_poly.pdbx_seq_one_letter_code
_entity_poly.pdbx_strand_id
1 'polypeptide(L)'
;MKTKTKFAVSLMVGVMAIIFSAFTSGPENEMTVNRNAKGEIVSVTNTYFRIATFASTATDTNPSHYVFSNTNDANCVSNNNICKSRWTTTSNPTNGQTPSDAGSPSFSSNLSDLGTYNGQ
;
A
#
# COMPACT_ATOMS: atom_id res chain seq x y z
N MET A 1 -66.60 -19.09 11.33
CA MET A 1 -65.72 -17.95 11.67
C MET A 1 -64.48 -18.51 12.38
N LYS A 2 -63.21 -18.17 12.15
CA LYS A 2 -62.45 -17.30 11.24
C LYS A 2 -61.02 -17.86 11.23
N THR A 3 -60.35 -17.78 10.08
CA THR A 3 -58.92 -18.06 9.83
C THR A 3 -57.96 -17.32 10.78
N LYS A 4 -56.73 -17.86 10.95
CA LYS A 4 -55.46 -17.10 10.88
C LYS A 4 -54.21 -17.99 10.96
N THR A 5 -53.58 -18.18 9.81
CA THR A 5 -52.17 -18.54 9.59
C THR A 5 -51.25 -17.53 10.29
N LYS A 6 -50.18 -17.98 10.96
CA LYS A 6 -49.04 -17.12 11.32
C LYS A 6 -47.71 -17.86 11.17
N PHE A 7 -47.01 -17.50 10.11
CA PHE A 7 -45.57 -17.61 9.92
C PHE A 7 -44.84 -17.01 11.13
N ALA A 8 -43.89 -17.75 11.70
CA ALA A 8 -42.87 -17.18 12.58
C ALA A 8 -41.50 -17.42 11.90
N VAL A 9 -41.12 -16.43 11.09
CA VAL A 9 -39.78 -16.26 10.53
C VAL A 9 -38.85 -16.03 11.73
N SER A 10 -38.06 -17.04 12.07
CA SER A 10 -37.00 -16.91 13.06
C SER A 10 -35.90 -16.04 12.46
N LEU A 11 -35.96 -14.75 12.80
CA LEU A 11 -34.97 -13.74 12.52
C LEU A 11 -33.70 -14.09 13.32
N MET A 12 -32.82 -14.91 12.76
CA MET A 12 -31.46 -15.05 13.29
C MET A 12 -30.74 -13.72 13.11
N VAL A 13 -30.51 -13.04 14.23
CA VAL A 13 -29.73 -11.82 14.34
C VAL A 13 -28.28 -12.16 14.03
N GLY A 14 -27.90 -12.05 12.76
CA GLY A 14 -26.51 -12.01 12.34
C GLY A 14 -25.92 -10.68 12.75
N VAL A 15 -25.42 -10.58 13.98
CA VAL A 15 -24.49 -9.51 14.36
C VAL A 15 -23.19 -9.77 13.60
N MET A 16 -23.13 -9.35 12.34
CA MET A 16 -21.85 -9.08 11.70
C MET A 16 -21.25 -7.89 12.46
N ALA A 17 -20.32 -8.20 13.35
CA ALA A 17 -19.39 -7.23 13.89
C ALA A 17 -18.56 -6.71 12.71
N ILE A 18 -19.05 -5.66 12.04
CA ILE A 18 -18.23 -4.83 11.18
C ILE A 18 -17.43 -3.96 12.14
N ILE A 19 -16.30 -4.51 12.58
CA ILE A 19 -15.30 -3.81 13.36
C ILE A 19 -14.89 -2.61 12.52
N PHE A 20 -15.09 -1.42 13.09
CA PHE A 20 -14.70 -0.14 12.54
C PHE A 20 -13.30 -0.23 11.93
N SER A 21 -13.22 -0.23 10.60
CA SER A 21 -12.01 0.28 9.95
C SER A 21 -12.12 1.78 10.09
N ALA A 22 -11.59 2.31 11.19
CA ALA A 22 -11.39 3.74 11.32
C ALA A 22 -10.61 4.19 10.08
N PHE A 23 -11.26 4.94 9.19
CA PHE A 23 -10.56 5.70 8.17
C PHE A 23 -9.84 6.84 8.89
N THR A 24 -8.76 6.51 9.59
CA THR A 24 -7.69 7.46 9.81
C THR A 24 -7.05 7.61 8.45
N SER A 25 -7.07 8.82 7.88
CA SER A 25 -6.15 9.19 6.81
C SER A 25 -4.75 8.81 7.25
N GLY A 26 -4.29 7.64 6.81
CA GLY A 26 -3.02 7.04 7.20
C GLY A 26 -1.88 7.94 6.74
N PRO A 27 -0.73 7.90 7.42
CA PRO A 27 0.47 8.57 6.93
C PRO A 27 0.74 8.13 5.48
N GLU A 28 1.26 9.03 4.64
CA GLU A 28 1.50 8.82 3.19
C GLU A 28 2.37 7.58 2.85
N ASN A 29 2.95 6.93 3.87
CA ASN A 29 3.72 5.70 3.83
C ASN A 29 2.97 4.54 4.51
N GLU A 30 1.71 4.30 4.14
CA GLU A 30 0.92 3.18 4.67
C GLU A 30 1.39 1.86 4.05
N MET A 31 2.17 1.09 4.81
CA MET A 31 2.55 -0.27 4.45
C MET A 31 1.34 -1.19 4.63
N THR A 32 0.86 -1.77 3.53
CA THR A 32 -0.19 -2.81 3.57
C THR A 32 0.46 -4.19 3.50
N VAL A 33 0.27 -5.02 4.53
CA VAL A 33 0.80 -6.39 4.58
C VAL A 33 -0.36 -7.38 4.47
N ASN A 34 -0.34 -8.20 3.43
CA ASN A 34 -1.26 -9.31 3.26
C ASN A 34 -0.64 -10.61 3.79
N ARG A 35 -1.39 -11.35 4.59
CA ARG A 35 -0.96 -12.62 5.20
C ARG A 35 -1.95 -13.73 4.87
N ASN A 36 -1.45 -14.95 4.73
CA ASN A 36 -2.30 -16.13 4.57
C ASN A 36 -2.92 -16.55 5.91
N ALA A 37 -3.79 -17.57 5.89
CA ALA A 37 -4.44 -18.12 7.09
C ALA A 37 -3.47 -18.70 8.14
N LYS A 38 -2.20 -18.92 7.78
CA LYS A 38 -1.12 -19.38 8.68
C LYS A 38 -0.31 -18.22 9.27
N GLY A 39 -0.61 -16.97 8.88
CA GLY A 39 0.10 -15.77 9.33
C GLY A 39 1.37 -15.44 8.52
N GLU A 40 1.68 -16.18 7.47
CA GLU A 40 2.85 -15.95 6.60
C GLU A 40 2.58 -14.77 5.65
N ILE A 41 3.60 -13.96 5.38
CA ILE A 41 3.50 -12.82 4.46
C ILE A 41 3.34 -13.35 3.03
N VAL A 42 2.28 -12.91 2.36
CA VAL A 42 2.00 -13.24 0.95
C VAL A 42 2.40 -12.08 0.05
N SER A 43 2.10 -10.86 0.48
CA SER A 43 2.50 -9.66 -0.23
C SER A 43 2.57 -8.46 0.69
N VAL A 44 3.42 -7.50 0.32
CA VAL A 44 3.63 -6.24 1.03
C VAL A 44 3.57 -5.13 0.00
N THR A 45 2.56 -4.28 0.10
CA THR A 45 2.43 -3.08 -0.71
C THR A 45 2.94 -1.89 0.09
N ASN A 46 3.88 -1.14 -0.46
CA ASN A 46 4.43 0.04 0.20
C ASN A 46 4.76 1.16 -0.79
N THR A 47 4.95 2.35 -0.26
CA THR A 47 5.46 3.52 -0.98
C THR A 47 6.98 3.43 -1.09
N TYR A 48 7.49 3.63 -2.30
CA TYR A 48 8.92 3.74 -2.59
C TYR A 48 9.19 5.08 -3.27
N PHE A 49 10.38 5.62 -3.03
CA PHE A 49 10.82 6.91 -3.55
C PHE A 49 11.79 6.73 -4.71
N ARG A 50 11.66 7.56 -5.73
CA ARG A 50 12.48 7.50 -6.93
C ARG A 50 13.86 8.10 -6.68
N ILE A 51 14.91 7.33 -6.93
CA ILE A 51 16.30 7.77 -6.73
C ILE A 51 16.64 8.92 -7.71
N ALA A 52 17.24 10.00 -7.21
CA ALA A 52 17.53 11.21 -7.98
C ALA A 52 18.24 10.97 -9.33
N THR A 53 19.17 10.03 -9.39
CA THR A 53 19.93 9.71 -10.62
C THR A 53 19.03 9.22 -11.76
N PHE A 54 17.86 8.65 -11.47
CA PHE A 54 16.95 8.10 -12.47
C PHE A 54 15.77 9.02 -12.80
N ALA A 55 15.73 10.23 -12.25
CA ALA A 55 14.56 11.09 -12.21
C ALA A 55 14.11 11.77 -13.52
N SER A 56 14.46 11.25 -14.70
CA SER A 56 14.24 11.96 -15.98
C SER A 56 12.88 11.72 -16.63
N THR A 57 12.15 10.66 -16.23
CA THR A 57 10.89 10.26 -16.89
C THR A 57 9.72 10.12 -15.93
N ALA A 58 8.62 10.85 -16.16
CA ALA A 58 7.44 10.81 -15.30
C ALA A 58 6.60 9.51 -15.45
N THR A 59 7.05 8.55 -16.26
CA THR A 59 6.33 7.29 -16.52
C THR A 59 7.17 6.06 -16.15
N ASP A 60 8.17 6.26 -15.28
CA ASP A 60 9.09 5.21 -14.90
C ASP A 60 8.39 4.14 -14.05
N THR A 61 8.63 2.90 -14.41
CA THR A 61 8.13 1.71 -13.74
C THR A 61 9.24 0.66 -13.61
N ASN A 62 10.50 1.08 -13.65
CA ASN A 62 11.61 0.18 -13.35
C ASN A 62 11.80 0.10 -11.83
N PRO A 63 11.61 -1.07 -11.19
CA PRO A 63 11.74 -1.19 -9.74
C PRO A 63 13.12 -0.78 -9.23
N SER A 64 14.20 -1.01 -9.98
CA SER A 64 15.56 -0.63 -9.56
C SER A 64 15.80 0.88 -9.42
N HIS A 65 14.90 1.70 -9.94
CA HIS A 65 14.99 3.17 -9.85
C HIS A 65 14.34 3.73 -8.58
N TYR A 66 13.78 2.87 -7.73
CA TYR A 66 13.06 3.24 -6.52
C TYR A 66 13.68 2.59 -5.28
N VAL A 67 13.56 3.26 -4.13
CA VAL A 67 14.04 2.78 -2.84
C VAL A 67 13.00 2.98 -1.75
N PHE A 68 12.96 2.04 -0.80
CA PHE A 68 12.12 2.19 0.38
C PHE A 68 12.81 3.11 1.39
N SER A 69 12.04 4.02 1.99
CA SER A 69 12.46 4.74 3.19
C SER A 69 11.30 4.86 4.15
N ASN A 70 11.51 4.45 5.40
CA ASN A 70 10.56 4.66 6.49
C ASN A 70 10.84 5.94 7.30
N THR A 71 11.81 6.76 6.87
CA THR A 71 12.12 8.04 7.51
C THR A 71 11.01 9.06 7.23
N ASN A 72 10.61 9.79 8.26
CA ASN A 72 9.65 10.90 8.10
C ASN A 72 10.24 12.06 7.28
N ASP A 73 11.57 12.12 7.18
CA ASP A 73 12.32 13.14 6.43
C ASP A 73 12.63 12.73 4.98
N ALA A 74 12.07 11.62 4.49
CA ALA A 74 12.22 11.22 3.10
C ALA A 74 11.60 12.27 2.17
N ASN A 75 12.44 13.16 1.64
CA ASN A 75 12.01 14.36 0.94
C ASN A 75 11.95 14.15 -0.58
N CYS A 76 10.88 14.67 -1.17
CA CYS A 76 10.72 14.85 -2.61
C CYS A 76 11.23 16.23 -3.01
N VAL A 77 12.45 16.29 -3.55
CA VAL A 77 13.04 17.57 -3.95
C VAL A 77 12.49 17.94 -5.33
N SER A 78 11.60 18.93 -5.34
CA SER A 78 10.92 19.59 -6.47
C SER A 78 11.51 19.28 -7.86
N ASN A 79 10.75 18.50 -8.64
CA ASN A 79 10.98 18.14 -10.05
C ASN A 79 9.60 17.84 -10.69
N ASN A 80 9.45 18.00 -12.01
CA ASN A 80 8.27 17.59 -12.80
C ASN A 80 8.09 16.06 -12.97
N ASN A 81 8.77 15.24 -12.17
CA ASN A 81 8.81 13.80 -12.30
C ASN A 81 8.19 13.11 -11.08
N ILE A 82 7.78 11.85 -11.23
CA ILE A 82 7.16 11.09 -10.14
C ILE A 82 8.18 10.82 -9.05
N CYS A 83 7.89 11.30 -7.84
CA CYS A 83 8.72 11.06 -6.67
C CYS A 83 8.40 9.74 -5.99
N LYS A 84 7.11 9.45 -5.80
CA LYS A 84 6.64 8.29 -5.04
C LYS A 84 5.81 7.36 -5.92
N SER A 85 6.04 6.07 -5.79
CA SER A 85 5.21 5.02 -6.44
C SER A 85 4.95 3.89 -5.46
N ARG A 86 3.82 3.22 -5.62
CA ARG A 86 3.47 2.03 -4.84
C ARG A 86 3.93 0.78 -5.55
N TRP A 87 4.61 -0.06 -4.78
CA TRP A 87 5.09 -1.37 -5.20
C TRP A 87 4.59 -2.44 -4.26
N THR A 88 4.17 -3.56 -4.83
CA THR A 88 3.85 -4.77 -4.11
C THR A 88 5.02 -5.74 -4.24
N THR A 89 5.47 -6.30 -3.13
CA THR A 89 6.65 -7.18 -3.02
C THR A 89 6.30 -8.39 -2.16
N THR A 90 7.16 -9.40 -2.10
CA THR A 90 6.90 -10.63 -1.32
C THR A 90 7.51 -10.59 0.08
N SER A 91 8.19 -9.51 0.45
CA SER A 91 8.83 -9.36 1.76
C SER A 91 8.76 -7.92 2.24
N ASN A 92 8.89 -7.71 3.55
CA ASN A 92 8.96 -6.36 4.10
C ASN A 92 10.28 -5.71 3.66
N PRO A 93 10.24 -4.53 3.01
CA PRO A 93 11.47 -3.84 2.63
C PRO A 93 12.17 -3.22 3.84
N THR A 94 13.48 -3.11 3.76
CA THR A 94 14.34 -2.33 4.66
C THR A 94 14.76 -1.01 4.01
N ASN A 95 15.15 -0.01 4.80
CA ASN A 95 15.55 1.29 4.25
C ASN A 95 16.67 1.17 3.21
N GLY A 96 16.55 1.91 2.11
CA GLY A 96 17.47 1.89 0.97
C GLY A 96 17.30 0.69 0.04
N GLN A 97 16.43 -0.27 0.37
CA GLN A 97 16.20 -1.45 -0.46
C GLN A 97 15.30 -1.11 -1.65
N THR A 98 15.65 -1.64 -2.83
CA THR A 98 14.78 -1.50 -4.01
C THR A 98 13.62 -2.50 -3.95
N PRO A 99 12.49 -2.26 -4.64
CA PRO A 99 11.43 -3.26 -4.79
C PRO A 99 11.93 -4.60 -5.33
N SER A 100 12.94 -4.60 -6.22
CA SER A 100 13.56 -5.82 -6.76
C SER A 100 14.29 -6.62 -5.69
N ASP A 101 14.93 -5.94 -4.74
CA ASP A 101 15.64 -6.59 -3.65
C ASP A 101 14.66 -7.08 -2.56
N ALA A 102 13.48 -6.45 -2.44
CA ALA A 102 12.43 -6.83 -1.49
C ALA A 102 11.56 -8.02 -1.96
N GLY A 103 11.92 -8.66 -3.07
CA GLY A 103 11.30 -9.90 -3.54
C GLY A 103 10.83 -9.81 -4.99
N SER A 104 9.61 -10.29 -5.27
CA SER A 104 9.01 -10.19 -6.61
C SER A 104 8.21 -8.89 -6.75
N PRO A 105 8.79 -7.80 -7.32
CA PRO A 105 8.10 -6.53 -7.41
C PRO A 105 6.96 -6.55 -8.42
N SER A 106 5.86 -5.91 -8.07
CA SER A 106 4.74 -5.61 -8.94
C SER A 106 4.37 -4.14 -8.78
N PHE A 107 4.47 -3.38 -9.87
CA PHE A 107 4.10 -1.98 -9.87
C PHE A 107 2.59 -1.84 -9.63
N SER A 108 2.21 -1.08 -8.61
CA SER A 108 0.80 -0.95 -8.21
C SER A 108 0.19 0.35 -8.73
N SER A 109 0.82 1.49 -8.43
CA SER A 109 0.36 2.80 -8.92
C SER A 109 1.42 3.86 -8.76
N ASN A 110 1.32 4.92 -9.56
CA ASN A 110 2.01 6.17 -9.27
C ASN A 110 1.28 6.93 -8.17
N LEU A 111 2.03 7.66 -7.33
CA LEU A 111 1.46 8.64 -6.42
C LEU A 111 1.63 10.04 -7.04
N SER A 112 0.74 10.96 -6.67
CA SER A 112 0.71 12.33 -7.22
C SER A 112 1.88 13.22 -6.76
N ASP A 113 2.79 12.69 -5.94
CA ASP A 113 3.92 13.44 -5.41
C ASP A 113 5.03 13.57 -6.46
N LEU A 114 5.43 14.80 -6.72
CA LEU A 114 6.39 15.15 -7.76
C LEU A 114 7.73 15.55 -7.11
N GLY A 115 8.84 15.10 -7.69
CA GLY A 115 10.14 15.27 -7.09
C GLY A 115 11.04 14.05 -7.24
N THR A 116 12.11 14.04 -6.45
CA THR A 116 13.08 12.96 -6.40
C THR A 116 13.55 12.73 -4.98
N TYR A 117 13.87 11.49 -4.67
CA TYR A 117 14.49 11.11 -3.41
C TYR A 117 15.91 11.67 -3.32
N ASN A 118 16.18 12.47 -2.29
CA ASN A 118 17.50 13.03 -2.03
C ASN A 118 18.30 12.32 -0.94
N GLY A 119 17.77 11.23 -0.36
CA GLY A 119 18.52 10.41 0.60
C GLY A 119 18.67 11.00 2.00
N GLN A 120 17.93 12.06 2.34
CA GLN A 120 17.99 12.68 3.67
C GLN A 120 17.16 11.92 4.72
#